data_AF-A0A1R3HT24-F1
#
_entry.id   AF-A0A1R3HT24-F1
#
_cell.length_a   1.000
_cell.length_b   1.000
_cell.length_c   1.000
_cell.angle_alpha   90.00
_cell.angle_beta   90.00
_cell.angle_gamma   90.00
#
_symmetry.space_group_name_H-M   'P 1'
#
loop_
_entity.id
_entity.type
_entity.pdbx_description
1 polymer ?
#
loop_
_entity_poly.entity_id
_entity_poly.type
_entity_poly.pdbx_seq_one_letter_code
_entity_poly.pdbx_strand_id
1 'polypeptide(L)'
;MQAKTFAEQTKFEGEVYADPSHSSYEALRFVSGWTTTFTPKAGLKIIQLYMEGYRQDWKLSFEEDTVKRGGWKQGGILVAGPGKRNISYIHKDKEAGDDPDIGDILKACCS
;
A
#
# COMPACT_ATOMS: atom_id res chain seq x y z
N MET A 1 -3.05 16.63 6.26
CA MET A 1 -1.82 17.17 5.63
C MET A 1 -1.34 16.30 4.48
N GLN A 2 -1.31 14.96 4.64
CA GLN A 2 -0.81 14.01 3.63
C GLN A 2 -1.52 14.07 2.25
N ALA A 3 -2.86 14.06 2.19
CA ALA A 3 -3.60 14.10 0.92
C ALA A 3 -3.36 15.38 0.09
N LYS A 4 -3.31 16.55 0.77
CA LYS A 4 -3.06 17.84 0.12
C LYS A 4 -1.66 17.90 -0.49
N THR A 5 -0.65 17.47 0.26
CA THR A 5 0.73 17.40 -0.23
C THR A 5 0.87 16.44 -1.41
N PHE A 6 0.21 15.28 -1.38
CA PHE A 6 0.19 14.36 -2.51
C PHE A 6 -0.41 14.99 -3.77
N ALA A 7 -1.58 15.63 -3.67
CA ALA A 7 -2.23 16.28 -4.79
C ALA A 7 -1.36 17.40 -5.40
N GLU A 8 -0.73 18.22 -4.55
CA GLU A 8 0.17 19.31 -4.99
C GLU A 8 1.42 18.79 -5.71
N GLN A 9 2.01 17.68 -5.25
CA GLN A 9 3.22 17.11 -5.85
C GLN A 9 2.95 16.34 -7.15
N THR A 10 1.88 15.54 -7.17
CA THR A 10 1.56 14.66 -8.31
C THR A 10 0.74 15.37 -9.38
N LYS A 11 0.15 16.52 -9.06
CA LYS A 11 -0.83 17.22 -9.90
C LYS A 11 -2.02 16.33 -10.27
N PHE A 12 -2.37 15.38 -9.40
CA PHE A 12 -3.52 14.54 -9.59
C PHE A 12 -4.80 15.39 -9.58
N GLU A 13 -5.60 15.28 -10.63
CA GLU A 13 -6.77 16.14 -10.85
C GLU A 13 -8.03 15.66 -10.11
N GLY A 14 -8.03 14.43 -9.58
CA GLY A 14 -9.15 13.87 -8.82
C GLY A 14 -9.17 14.29 -7.36
N GLU A 15 -10.29 14.02 -6.68
CA GLU A 15 -10.42 14.27 -5.25
C GLU A 15 -9.56 13.30 -4.45
N VAL A 16 -8.75 13.83 -3.53
CA VAL A 16 -7.88 13.04 -2.65
C VAL A 16 -8.30 13.25 -1.21
N TYR A 17 -8.61 12.15 -0.53
CA TYR A 17 -8.99 12.14 0.88
C TYR A 17 -7.92 11.45 1.72
N ALA A 18 -7.71 11.95 2.93
CA ALA A 18 -6.97 11.24 3.97
C ALA A 18 -7.94 10.93 5.10
N ASP A 19 -7.87 9.71 5.63
CA ASP A 19 -8.61 9.30 6.82
C ASP A 19 -7.69 9.35 8.04
N PRO A 20 -7.73 10.42 8.85
CA PRO A 20 -6.86 10.54 10.02
C PRO A 20 -7.23 9.57 11.13
N SER A 21 -8.47 9.06 11.12
CA SER A 21 -8.98 8.12 12.13
C SER A 21 -8.58 6.69 11.87
N HIS A 22 -8.05 6.39 10.67
CA HIS A 22 -7.66 5.05 10.24
C HIS A 22 -8.82 4.04 10.13
N SER A 23 -10.06 4.50 10.26
CA SER A 23 -11.29 3.68 10.21
C SER A 23 -11.45 2.93 8.87
N SER A 24 -11.10 3.58 7.75
CA SER A 24 -11.14 2.99 6.41
C SER A 24 -10.15 1.83 6.26
N TYR A 25 -8.97 1.96 6.86
CA TYR A 25 -7.93 0.93 6.86
C TYR A 25 -8.39 -0.32 7.61
N GLU A 26 -8.97 -0.13 8.79
CA GLU A 26 -9.52 -1.20 9.61
C GLU A 26 -10.76 -1.85 8.97
N ALA A 27 -11.66 -1.06 8.41
CA ALA A 27 -12.84 -1.54 7.71
C ALA A 27 -12.48 -2.43 6.51
N LEU A 28 -11.45 -2.04 5.77
CA LEU A 28 -10.94 -2.83 4.64
C LEU A 28 -10.05 -4.00 5.10
N ARG A 29 -9.72 -4.10 6.40
CA ARG A 29 -8.85 -5.13 6.97
C ARG A 29 -7.55 -5.29 6.19
N PHE A 30 -6.92 -4.16 5.88
CA PHE A 30 -5.62 -4.17 5.22
C PHE A 30 -4.55 -4.79 6.13
N VAL A 31 -3.57 -5.41 5.50
CA VAL A 31 -2.55 -6.19 6.20
C VAL A 31 -1.51 -5.23 6.80
N SER A 32 -1.25 -5.35 8.09
CA SER A 32 -0.18 -4.64 8.78
C SER A 32 0.64 -5.59 9.63
N GLY A 33 1.95 -5.37 9.68
CA GLY A 33 2.85 -6.11 10.55
C GLY A 33 4.04 -6.77 9.83
N TRP A 34 5.09 -6.96 10.64
CA TRP A 34 6.35 -7.61 10.25
C TRP A 34 6.14 -9.02 9.69
N THR A 35 5.20 -9.79 10.22
CA THR A 35 5.00 -11.21 9.86
C THR A 35 4.45 -11.42 8.45
N THR A 36 3.80 -10.42 7.85
CA THR A 36 3.22 -10.48 6.50
C THR A 36 4.04 -9.71 5.48
N THR A 37 4.79 -8.69 5.93
CA THR A 37 5.66 -7.93 5.02
C THR A 37 7.05 -8.57 4.85
N PHE A 38 7.48 -9.42 5.79
CA PHE A 38 8.70 -10.23 5.68
C PHE A 38 8.37 -11.65 5.24
N THR A 39 7.84 -11.80 4.04
CA THR A 39 7.89 -13.10 3.38
C THR A 39 9.34 -13.44 3.05
N PRO A 40 9.72 -14.73 2.97
CA PRO A 40 11.08 -15.13 2.59
C PRO A 40 11.55 -14.50 1.27
N LYS A 41 10.61 -14.23 0.36
CA LYS A 41 10.85 -13.52 -0.91
C LYS A 41 11.25 -12.06 -0.70
N ALA A 42 10.58 -11.32 0.18
CA ALA A 42 10.96 -9.94 0.51
C ALA A 42 12.36 -9.88 1.14
N GLY A 43 12.68 -10.84 2.03
CA GLY A 43 14.02 -10.98 2.60
C GLY A 43 15.11 -11.24 1.55
N LEU A 44 14.85 -12.13 0.57
CA LEU A 44 15.78 -12.39 -0.54
C LEU A 44 15.97 -11.16 -1.44
N LYS A 45 14.89 -10.43 -1.73
CA LYS A 45 14.94 -9.21 -2.56
C LYS A 45 15.76 -8.11 -1.88
N ILE A 46 15.71 -7.99 -0.56
CA ILE A 46 16.54 -7.07 0.23
C ILE A 46 18.03 -7.45 0.14
N ILE A 47 18.36 -8.74 0.27
CA ILE A 47 19.74 -9.23 0.11
C ILE A 47 20.25 -8.95 -1.31
N GLN A 48 19.41 -9.19 -2.32
CA GLN A 48 19.74 -8.91 -3.71
C GLN A 48 20.00 -7.41 -3.95
N LEU A 49 19.12 -6.53 -3.49
CA LEU A 49 19.29 -5.08 -3.60
C LEU A 49 20.54 -4.57 -2.86
N TYR A 50 20.89 -5.20 -1.74
CA TYR A 50 22.15 -4.90 -1.04
C TYR A 50 23.38 -5.29 -1.87
N MET A 51 23.36 -6.46 -2.53
CA MET A 51 24.43 -6.89 -3.44
C MET A 51 24.51 -6.02 -4.71
N GLU A 52 23.37 -5.50 -5.19
CA GLU A 52 23.28 -4.59 -6.33
C GLU A 52 23.63 -3.13 -5.96
N GLY A 53 24.02 -2.86 -4.72
CA GLY A 53 24.56 -1.57 -4.27
C GLY A 53 23.53 -0.56 -3.74
N TYR A 54 22.25 -0.95 -3.63
CA TYR A 54 21.21 -0.11 -3.04
C TYR A 54 21.30 -0.12 -1.51
N ARG A 55 21.97 0.90 -0.96
CA ARG A 55 22.14 1.12 0.48
C ARG A 55 21.10 2.10 1.02
N GLN A 56 19.84 1.68 1.07
CA GLN A 56 18.89 2.29 1.98
C GLN A 56 19.32 1.96 3.43
N ASP A 57 19.08 2.85 4.40
CA ASP A 57 19.31 2.56 5.83
C ASP A 57 18.28 1.56 6.35
N TRP A 58 18.33 0.33 5.81
CA TRP A 58 17.46 -0.79 6.12
C TRP A 58 17.46 -1.14 7.60
N LYS A 59 18.58 -0.85 8.29
CA LYS A 59 18.70 -0.99 9.74
C LYS A 59 17.61 -0.19 10.46
N LEU A 60 17.32 1.03 10.01
CA LEU A 60 16.28 1.88 10.56
C LEU A 60 14.87 1.35 10.24
N SER A 61 14.68 0.76 9.05
CA SER A 61 13.42 0.13 8.64
C SER A 61 13.10 -1.14 9.46
N PHE A 62 14.13 -1.83 9.95
CA PHE A 62 13.99 -3.02 10.79
C PHE A 62 14.06 -2.73 12.30
N GLU A 63 14.36 -1.50 12.70
CA GLU A 63 14.30 -1.12 14.11
C GLU A 63 12.88 -1.29 14.62
N GLU A 64 12.76 -1.97 15.76
CA GLU A 64 11.50 -2.36 16.38
C GLU A 64 10.55 -1.15 16.58
N ASP A 65 11.11 0.04 16.80
CA ASP A 65 10.38 1.30 16.89
C ASP A 65 9.77 1.75 15.55
N THR A 66 10.48 1.62 14.43
CA THR A 66 9.96 1.93 13.09
C THR A 66 8.89 0.93 12.67
N VAL A 67 9.06 -0.33 13.06
CA VAL A 67 8.07 -1.40 12.86
C VAL A 67 6.81 -1.13 13.68
N LYS A 68 6.95 -0.78 14.97
CA LYS A 68 5.83 -0.48 15.89
C LYS A 68 5.10 0.82 15.56
N ARG A 69 5.80 1.82 15.00
CA ARG A 69 5.20 3.11 14.57
C ARG A 69 4.47 3.05 13.23
N GLY A 70 4.35 1.86 12.61
CA GLY A 70 3.57 1.65 11.39
C GLY A 70 4.38 1.74 10.10
N GLY A 71 5.70 1.50 10.14
CA GLY A 71 6.56 1.47 8.94
C GLY A 71 6.21 0.37 7.94
N TRP A 72 5.37 -0.60 8.31
CA TRP A 72 4.97 -1.75 7.48
C TRP A 72 3.45 -1.89 7.43
N LYS A 73 2.79 -0.94 6.76
CA LYS A 73 1.39 -1.01 6.40
C LYS A 73 1.29 -1.31 4.91
N GLN A 74 0.72 -2.48 4.58
CA GLN A 74 0.35 -2.80 3.20
C GLN A 74 -1.00 -2.14 2.89
N GLY A 75 -1.16 -1.71 1.65
CA GLY A 75 -2.35 -1.02 1.17
C GLY A 75 -3.24 -1.94 0.35
N GLY A 76 -3.84 -1.35 -0.67
CA GLY A 76 -4.61 -2.08 -1.66
C GLY A 76 -5.43 -1.11 -2.51
N ILE A 77 -6.20 -1.67 -3.43
CA ILE A 77 -7.01 -0.93 -4.38
C ILE A 77 -8.46 -1.37 -4.24
N LEU A 78 -9.35 -0.39 -4.13
CA LEU A 78 -10.80 -0.59 -4.14
C LEU A 78 -11.38 0.21 -5.30
N VAL A 79 -12.11 -0.46 -6.19
CA VAL A 79 -12.92 0.22 -7.21
C VAL A 79 -14.39 0.06 -6.79
N ALA A 80 -15.07 1.19 -6.69
CA ALA A 80 -16.48 1.25 -6.32
C ALA A 80 -17.27 1.95 -7.43
N GLY A 81 -18.43 1.39 -7.77
CA GLY A 81 -19.36 2.04 -8.69
C GLY A 81 -20.39 1.10 -9.34
N PRO A 82 -21.40 1.70 -10.01
CA PRO A 82 -22.06 2.95 -9.62
C PRO A 82 -22.93 2.76 -8.37
N GLY A 83 -23.09 3.83 -7.57
CA GLY A 83 -23.86 3.81 -6.32
C GLY A 83 -23.03 3.50 -5.06
N LYS A 84 -23.64 3.68 -3.87
CA LYS A 84 -22.93 3.64 -2.57
C LYS A 84 -22.66 2.22 -2.03
N ARG A 85 -23.19 1.19 -2.68
CA ARG A 85 -23.17 -0.20 -2.19
C ARG A 85 -22.43 -1.17 -3.09
N ASN A 86 -21.90 -0.68 -4.21
CA ASN A 86 -21.30 -1.52 -5.23
C ASN A 86 -19.78 -1.38 -5.18
N ILE A 87 -19.12 -2.49 -4.87
CA ILE A 87 -17.68 -2.65 -5.00
C ILE A 87 -17.48 -3.53 -6.23
N SER A 88 -16.91 -2.98 -7.29
CA SER A 88 -16.63 -3.72 -8.54
C SER A 88 -15.30 -4.46 -8.47
N TYR A 89 -14.36 -4.00 -7.64
CA TYR A 89 -13.07 -4.65 -7.45
C TYR A 89 -12.48 -4.35 -6.07
N ILE A 90 -11.83 -5.36 -5.48
CA ILE A 90 -11.00 -5.19 -4.30
C ILE A 90 -9.72 -6.02 -4.41
N HIS A 91 -8.59 -5.34 -4.32
CA HIS A 91 -7.28 -5.92 -4.12
C HIS A 91 -6.74 -5.46 -2.78
N LYS A 92 -6.14 -6.39 -2.04
CA LYS A 92 -5.47 -6.10 -0.77
C LYS A 92 -4.07 -6.66 -0.89
N ASP A 93 -3.08 -5.79 -0.72
CA ASP A 93 -1.69 -6.17 -0.87
C ASP A 93 -1.35 -7.17 0.26
N LYS A 94 -0.85 -8.35 -0.11
CA LYS A 94 -0.51 -9.40 0.86
C LYS A 94 0.95 -9.32 1.30
N GLU A 95 1.83 -8.93 0.38
CA GLU A 95 3.26 -8.77 0.58
C GLU A 95 3.80 -7.58 -0.22
N ALA A 96 4.99 -7.09 0.11
CA ALA A 96 5.58 -5.97 -0.61
C ALA A 96 5.88 -6.36 -2.08
N GLY A 97 5.31 -5.61 -3.02
CA GLY A 97 5.40 -5.87 -4.46
C GLY A 97 4.35 -6.83 -5.00
N ASP A 98 3.29 -7.11 -4.23
CA ASP A 98 2.06 -7.77 -4.70
C ASP A 98 1.17 -6.75 -5.46
N ASP A 99 1.71 -6.23 -6.56
CA ASP A 99 1.05 -5.21 -7.35
C ASP A 99 -0.14 -5.81 -8.13
N PRO A 100 -1.34 -5.20 -8.07
CA PRO A 100 -2.49 -5.67 -8.84
C PRO A 100 -2.30 -5.46 -10.35
N ASP A 101 -2.92 -6.33 -11.15
CA ASP A 101 -2.96 -6.17 -12.61
C ASP A 101 -3.79 -4.93 -12.99
N ILE A 102 -3.13 -3.96 -13.64
CA ILE A 102 -3.77 -2.71 -14.06
C ILE A 102 -4.91 -2.95 -15.05
N GLY A 103 -4.80 -3.95 -15.92
CA GLY A 103 -5.83 -4.30 -16.88
C GLY A 103 -7.12 -4.76 -16.20
N ASP A 104 -7.02 -5.49 -15.10
CA ASP A 104 -8.20 -5.93 -14.34
C ASP A 104 -8.86 -4.78 -13.57
N ILE A 105 -8.07 -3.83 -13.06
CA ILE A 105 -8.59 -2.60 -12.45
C ILE A 105 -9.37 -1.78 -13.48
N LEU A 106 -8.80 -1.57 -14.67
CA LEU A 106 -9.43 -0.77 -15.72
C LEU A 106 -10.74 -1.41 -16.21
N LYS A 107 -10.79 -2.74 -16.35
CA LYS A 107 -12.04 -3.45 -16.67
C LYS A 107 -13.12 -3.20 -15.63
N ALA A 108 -12.77 -3.20 -14.33
CA ALA A 108 -13.72 -2.94 -13.25
C ALA A 108 -14.19 -1.48 -13.15
N CYS A 109 -13.46 -0.54 -13.75
CA CYS A 109 -13.88 0.85 -13.89
C CYS A 109 -14.82 1.09 -15.08
N CYS A 110 -14.69 0.29 -16.14
CA CYS A 110 -15.44 0.48 -17.40
C CYS A 110 -16.67 -0.42 -17.54
N SER A 111 -17.00 -1.19 -16.51
CA SER A 111 -18.17 -2.09 -16.43
C SER A 111 -19.45 -1.42 -15.96
#